data_AF-A0A1H9RH88-F1
#
_entry.id   AF-A0A1H9RH88-F1
#
_cell.length_a   1.000
_cell.length_b   1.000
_cell.length_c   1.000
_cell.angle_alpha   90.00
_cell.angle_beta   90.00
_cell.angle_gamma   90.00
#
_symmetry.space_group_name_H-M   'P 1'
#
loop_
_entity.id
_entity.type
_entity.pdbx_description
1 polymer ?
#
loop_
_entity_poly.entity_id
_entity_poly.type
_entity_poly.pdbx_seq_one_letter_code
_entity_poly.pdbx_strand_id
1 'polypeptide(L)'
;MKITQSYAIPKHLLLECTRMGQLLARLRTARKVKQADAALRAGLSRNTAYRLERGEPGLALGQVLRYLDAIAPGSTLLDLLLENDPALVSLAAREATKRVRDLNARELQELDF
;
A
#
# COMPACT_ATOMS: atom_id res chain seq x y z
N MET A 1 22.34 -16.95 -14.99
CA MET A 1 22.45 -17.25 -13.54
C MET A 1 21.18 -16.74 -12.84
N LYS A 2 20.44 -17.56 -12.08
CA LYS A 2 19.31 -17.09 -11.29
C LYS A 2 19.86 -16.35 -10.08
N ILE A 3 19.82 -15.02 -10.09
CA ILE A 3 20.20 -14.21 -8.93
C ILE A 3 18.95 -13.97 -8.10
N THR A 4 19.03 -14.19 -6.79
CA THR A 4 17.96 -13.78 -5.87
C THR A 4 17.94 -12.26 -5.82
N GLN A 5 16.95 -11.65 -6.48
CA GLN A 5 16.88 -10.20 -6.69
C GLN A 5 17.04 -9.41 -5.39
N SER A 6 16.48 -9.89 -4.27
CA SER A 6 16.58 -9.25 -2.96
C SER A 6 18.01 -9.10 -2.42
N TYR A 7 18.98 -9.91 -2.89
CA TYR A 7 20.40 -9.80 -2.51
C TYR A 7 21.23 -9.01 -3.53
N ALA A 8 20.66 -8.71 -4.70
CA ALA A 8 21.36 -8.08 -5.82
C ALA A 8 21.17 -6.56 -5.89
N ILE A 9 20.22 -6.01 -5.14
CA ILE A 9 19.91 -4.59 -5.16
C ILE A 9 20.30 -3.90 -3.83
N PRO A 10 20.83 -2.67 -3.90
CA PRO A 10 21.12 -1.85 -2.72
C PRO A 10 19.91 -1.68 -1.80
N LYS A 11 20.17 -1.52 -0.49
CA LYS A 11 19.13 -1.37 0.53
C LYS A 11 18.16 -0.21 0.27
N HIS A 12 18.62 0.91 -0.29
CA HIS A 12 17.72 2.04 -0.57
C HIS A 12 16.68 1.68 -1.65
N LEU A 13 17.07 0.92 -2.68
CA LEU A 13 16.12 0.44 -3.69
C LEU A 13 15.14 -0.60 -3.12
N LEU A 14 15.57 -1.45 -2.18
CA LEU A 14 14.65 -2.33 -1.46
C LEU A 14 13.57 -1.55 -0.70
N LEU A 15 13.95 -0.42 -0.10
CA LEU A 15 13.00 0.46 0.59
C LEU A 15 12.02 1.12 -0.40
N GLU A 16 12.49 1.51 -1.59
CA GLU A 16 11.61 2.01 -2.65
C GLU A 16 10.61 0.95 -3.11
N CYS A 17 11.04 -0.29 -3.36
CA CYS A 17 10.13 -1.38 -3.70
C CYS A 17 9.10 -1.63 -2.59
N THR A 18 9.55 -1.67 -1.32
CA THR A 18 8.67 -1.83 -0.16
C THR A 18 7.63 -0.72 -0.09
N ARG A 19 8.04 0.54 -0.31
CA ARG A 19 7.16 1.70 -0.32
C ARG A 19 6.11 1.59 -1.44
N MET A 20 6.51 1.21 -2.65
CA MET A 20 5.58 1.00 -3.76
C MET A 20 4.54 -0.08 -3.44
N GLY A 21 4.95 -1.20 -2.83
CA GLY A 21 4.03 -2.25 -2.38
C GLY A 21 3.02 -1.75 -1.34
N GLN A 22 3.48 -0.94 -0.38
CA GLN A 22 2.61 -0.31 0.62
C GLN A 22 1.60 0.66 -0.01
N LEU A 23 2.00 1.44 -1.01
CA LEU A 23 1.11 2.33 -1.75
C LEU A 23 -0.01 1.55 -2.46
N LEU A 24 0.32 0.43 -3.11
CA LEU A 24 -0.69 -0.46 -3.72
C LEU A 24 -1.67 -0.99 -2.66
N ALA A 25 -1.17 -1.48 -1.53
CA ALA A 25 -2.01 -2.00 -0.45
C ALA A 25 -2.92 -0.92 0.17
N ARG A 26 -2.39 0.29 0.34
CA ARG A 26 -3.11 1.45 0.87
C ARG A 26 -4.21 1.89 -0.09
N LEU A 27 -3.89 2.05 -1.38
CA LEU A 27 -4.86 2.36 -2.43
C LEU A 27 -5.96 1.31 -2.51
N ARG A 28 -5.60 0.02 -2.50
CA ARG A 28 -6.56 -1.09 -2.49
C ARG A 28 -7.54 -0.98 -1.32
N THR A 29 -7.02 -0.73 -0.13
CA THR A 29 -7.81 -0.62 1.10
C THR A 29 -8.70 0.63 1.07
N ALA A 30 -8.19 1.75 0.59
CA ALA A 30 -8.94 2.99 0.40
C ALA A 30 -10.14 2.79 -0.52
N ARG A 31 -9.94 2.06 -1.63
CA ARG A 31 -10.98 1.67 -2.59
C ARG A 31 -11.84 0.48 -2.14
N LYS A 32 -11.63 -0.05 -0.93
CA LYS A 32 -12.37 -1.19 -0.34
C LYS A 32 -12.34 -2.47 -1.19
N VAL A 33 -11.25 -2.72 -1.91
CA VAL A 33 -11.07 -3.92 -2.72
C VAL A 33 -10.37 -5.01 -1.90
N LYS A 34 -10.85 -6.25 -1.93
CA LYS A 34 -10.13 -7.37 -1.28
C LYS A 34 -8.90 -7.74 -2.11
N GLN A 35 -7.80 -8.11 -1.47
CA GLN A 35 -6.57 -8.50 -2.17
C GLN A 35 -6.80 -9.65 -3.16
N ALA A 36 -7.63 -10.63 -2.78
CA ALA A 36 -7.99 -11.75 -3.64
C ALA A 36 -8.80 -11.33 -4.88
N ASP A 37 -9.69 -10.34 -4.75
CA ASP A 37 -10.51 -9.85 -5.86
C ASP A 37 -9.67 -9.05 -6.85
N ALA A 38 -8.78 -8.18 -6.34
CA ALA A 38 -7.80 -7.47 -7.17
C ALA A 38 -6.87 -8.46 -7.89
N ALA A 39 -6.43 -9.53 -7.21
CA ALA A 39 -5.60 -10.56 -7.83
C ALA A 39 -6.33 -11.25 -8.99
N LEU A 40 -7.58 -11.66 -8.78
CA LEU A 40 -8.41 -12.30 -9.79
C LEU A 40 -8.60 -11.38 -11.01
N ARG A 41 -8.99 -10.12 -10.79
CA ARG A 41 -9.18 -9.11 -11.85
C ARG A 41 -7.89 -8.83 -12.62
N ALA A 42 -6.76 -8.82 -11.93
CA ALA A 42 -5.46 -8.64 -12.57
C ALA A 42 -4.98 -9.89 -13.32
N GLY A 43 -5.63 -11.05 -13.21
CA GLY A 43 -5.13 -12.32 -13.74
C GLY A 43 -3.85 -12.78 -13.03
N LEU A 44 -3.81 -12.68 -11.70
CA LEU A 44 -2.69 -13.01 -10.83
C LEU A 44 -3.09 -14.03 -9.76
N SER A 45 -2.13 -14.83 -9.30
CA SER A 45 -2.34 -15.65 -8.11
C SER A 45 -2.46 -14.78 -6.86
N ARG A 46 -3.15 -15.26 -5.81
CA ARG A 46 -3.20 -14.59 -4.51
C ARG A 46 -1.80 -14.37 -3.92
N ASN A 47 -0.89 -15.34 -4.10
CA ASN A 47 0.49 -15.20 -3.65
C ASN A 47 1.21 -14.07 -4.40
N THR A 48 1.00 -13.92 -5.70
CA THR A 48 1.59 -12.81 -6.46
C THR A 48 1.09 -11.46 -5.96
N ALA A 49 -0.20 -11.31 -5.69
CA ALA A 49 -0.75 -10.08 -5.11
C ALA A 49 -0.19 -9.79 -3.70
N TYR A 50 -0.04 -10.82 -2.87
CA TYR A 50 0.63 -10.69 -1.57
C TYR A 50 2.07 -10.18 -1.71
N ARG A 51 2.86 -10.75 -2.62
CA ARG A 51 4.25 -10.35 -2.89
C ARG A 51 4.34 -8.93 -3.46
N LEU A 52 3.37 -8.52 -4.30
CA LEU A 52 3.26 -7.16 -4.82
C LEU A 52 3.07 -6.15 -3.69
N GLU A 53 2.12 -6.40 -2.78
CA GLU A 53 1.86 -5.51 -1.64
C GLU A 53 2.99 -5.49 -0.61
N ARG A 54 3.82 -6.52 -0.58
CA ARG A 54 5.09 -6.53 0.19
C ARG A 54 6.23 -5.79 -0.50
N GLY A 55 6.09 -5.41 -1.77
CA GLY A 55 7.13 -4.74 -2.51
C GLY A 55 8.30 -5.66 -2.88
N GLU A 56 8.02 -6.93 -3.21
CA GLU A 56 9.10 -7.84 -3.61
C GLU A 56 9.72 -7.43 -4.95
N PRO A 57 11.05 -7.22 -5.01
CA PRO A 57 11.72 -6.65 -6.18
C PRO A 57 11.77 -7.57 -7.41
N GLY A 58 11.54 -8.87 -7.23
CA GLY A 58 11.58 -9.85 -8.32
C GLY A 58 10.31 -9.95 -9.15
N LEU A 59 9.34 -9.06 -8.93
CA LEU A 59 8.06 -9.05 -9.65
C LEU A 59 8.16 -8.21 -10.92
N ALA A 60 7.47 -8.66 -11.97
CA ALA A 60 7.52 -7.96 -13.26
C ALA A 60 6.74 -6.65 -13.20
N LEU A 61 7.26 -5.59 -13.82
CA LEU A 61 6.57 -4.28 -13.88
C LEU A 61 5.16 -4.39 -14.50
N GLY A 62 4.97 -5.25 -15.49
CA GLY A 62 3.64 -5.50 -16.08
C GLY A 62 2.64 -6.16 -15.10
N GLN A 63 3.10 -6.88 -14.07
CA GLN A 63 2.23 -7.38 -13.00
C GLN A 63 1.82 -6.24 -12.06
N VAL A 64 2.74 -5.31 -11.77
CA VAL A 64 2.46 -4.10 -10.98
C VAL A 64 1.38 -3.27 -11.66
N LEU A 65 1.53 -2.97 -12.96
CA LEU A 65 0.58 -2.14 -13.70
C LEU A 65 -0.80 -2.78 -13.83
N ARG A 66 -0.89 -4.09 -14.12
CA ARG A 66 -2.18 -4.80 -14.14
C ARG A 66 -2.85 -4.84 -12.77
N TYR A 67 -2.07 -4.97 -11.69
CA TYR A 67 -2.61 -4.96 -10.33
C TYR A 67 -3.14 -3.58 -9.93
N LEU A 68 -2.41 -2.52 -10.30
CA LEU A 68 -2.86 -1.14 -10.15
C LEU A 68 -4.18 -0.89 -10.88
N ASP A 69 -4.27 -1.25 -12.16
CA ASP A 69 -5.49 -1.07 -12.96
C ASP A 69 -6.67 -1.88 -12.41
N ALA A 70 -6.41 -3.09 -11.89
CA ALA A 70 -7.44 -3.92 -11.23
C ALA A 70 -7.98 -3.32 -9.91
N ILE A 71 -7.20 -2.46 -9.25
CA ILE A 71 -7.58 -1.73 -8.03
C ILE A 71 -8.29 -0.42 -8.38
N ALA A 72 -7.70 0.36 -9.28
CA ALA A 72 -8.14 1.70 -9.65
C ALA A 72 -8.01 1.88 -11.18
N PRO A 73 -9.02 1.45 -11.95
CA PRO A 73 -8.98 1.47 -13.40
C PRO A 73 -8.62 2.84 -13.97
N GLY A 74 -7.70 2.87 -14.93
CA GLY A 74 -7.23 4.09 -15.58
C GLY A 74 -6.24 4.93 -14.77
N SER A 75 -5.88 4.51 -13.55
CA SER A 75 -4.84 5.20 -12.76
C SER A 75 -3.44 4.92 -13.33
N THR A 76 -2.59 5.94 -13.34
CA THR A 76 -1.20 5.78 -13.77
C THR A 76 -0.29 5.40 -12.60
N LEU A 77 0.91 4.90 -12.91
CA LEU A 77 1.95 4.69 -11.90
C LEU A 77 2.31 6.01 -11.19
N LEU A 78 2.25 7.15 -11.89
CA LEU A 78 2.50 8.46 -11.30
C LEU A 78 1.42 8.81 -10.27
N ASP A 79 0.14 8.56 -10.58
CA ASP A 79 -0.96 8.79 -9.63
C ASP A 79 -0.80 7.97 -8.36
N LEU A 80 -0.33 6.72 -8.48
CA LEU A 80 -0.03 5.87 -7.32
C LEU A 80 1.09 6.48 -6.46
N LEU A 81 2.18 6.93 -7.08
CA LEU A 81 3.34 7.48 -6.38
C LEU A 81 3.05 8.83 -5.71
N LEU A 82 2.17 9.62 -6.31
CA LEU A 82 1.70 10.90 -5.77
C LEU A 82 0.49 10.77 -4.84
N GLU A 83 -0.03 9.55 -4.63
CA GLU A 83 -1.24 9.29 -3.84
C GLU A 83 -2.47 10.10 -4.30
N ASN A 84 -2.60 10.31 -5.62
CA ASN A 84 -3.58 11.21 -6.25
C ASN A 84 -5.00 10.60 -6.39
N ASP A 85 -5.35 9.64 -5.55
CA ASP A 85 -6.66 8.99 -5.58
C ASP A 85 -7.60 9.61 -4.53
N PRO A 86 -8.81 10.10 -4.89
CA PRO A 86 -9.76 10.67 -3.92
C PRO A 86 -10.16 9.74 -2.78
N ALA A 87 -10.11 8.41 -2.98
CA ALA A 87 -10.37 7.44 -1.93
C ALA A 87 -9.31 7.50 -0.83
N LEU A 88 -8.06 7.89 -1.13
CA LEU A 88 -7.00 8.05 -0.14
C LEU A 88 -7.28 9.24 0.79
N VAL A 89 -7.86 10.33 0.28
CA VAL A 89 -8.32 11.46 1.10
C VAL A 89 -9.39 11.01 2.10
N SER A 90 -10.37 10.23 1.62
CA SER A 90 -11.43 9.69 2.46
C SER A 90 -10.90 8.70 3.51
N LEU A 91 -9.89 7.90 3.16
CA LEU A 91 -9.24 6.99 4.09
C LEU A 91 -8.47 7.77 5.17
N ALA A 92 -7.68 8.77 4.78
CA ALA A 92 -6.90 9.59 5.70
C ALA A 92 -7.81 10.33 6.70
N ALA A 93 -8.94 10.88 6.24
CA ALA A 93 -9.93 11.50 7.13
C ALA A 93 -10.43 10.53 8.20
N ARG A 94 -10.76 9.28 7.83
CA ARG A 94 -11.21 8.24 8.78
C ARG A 94 -10.11 7.80 9.74
N GLU A 95 -8.87 7.68 9.26
CA GLU A 95 -7.71 7.35 10.10
C GLU A 95 -7.47 8.45 11.15
N ALA A 96 -7.62 9.72 10.77
CA ALA A 96 -7.51 10.86 11.67
C ALA A 96 -8.61 10.88 12.75
N THR A 97 -9.86 10.60 12.39
CA THR A 97 -10.97 10.57 13.38
C THR A 97 -10.84 9.42 14.38
N LYS A 98 -10.18 8.33 14.01
CA LYS A 98 -9.99 7.16 14.89
C LYS A 98 -8.89 7.32 15.93
N ARG A 99 -8.08 8.39 15.89
CA ARG A 99 -7.03 8.69 16.87
C ARG A 99 -7.51 9.65 17.96
N VAL A 100 -8.46 9.23 18.78
CA VAL A 100 -8.63 9.78 20.14
C VAL A 100 -8.46 8.61 21.11
N ARG A 101 -7.33 8.58 21.82
CA ARG A 101 -7.20 7.80 23.05
C ARG A 101 -7.56 8.76 24.17
N ASP A 102 -8.46 8.34 25.04
CA ASP A 102 -8.73 9.08 26.27
C ASP A 102 -7.43 9.24 27.08
N LEU A 103 -7.24 10.41 27.66
CA LEU A 103 -6.15 10.66 28.60
C LEU A 103 -6.33 9.73 29.80
N ASN A 104 -5.24 9.11 30.24
CA ASN A 104 -5.29 8.33 31.47
C ASN A 104 -5.40 9.29 32.69
N ALA A 105 -5.80 8.77 33.85
CA ALA A 105 -6.07 9.59 35.03
C ALA A 105 -4.88 10.47 35.48
N ARG A 106 -3.62 10.08 35.18
CA ARG A 106 -2.44 10.90 35.46
C ARG A 106 -2.30 12.04 34.47
N GLU A 107 -2.51 11.76 33.19
CA GLU A 107 -2.48 12.76 32.11
C GLU A 107 -3.62 13.78 32.26
N LEU A 108 -4.74 13.40 32.89
CA LEU A 108 -5.84 14.31 33.23
C LEU A 108 -5.51 15.22 34.43
N GLN A 109 -4.83 14.69 35.45
CA GLN A 109 -4.41 15.45 36.64
C GLN A 109 -3.34 16.51 36.34
N GLU A 110 -2.53 16.32 35.30
CA GLU A 110 -1.51 17.31 34.89
C GLU A 110 -2.09 18.51 34.13
N LEU A 111 -3.39 18.49 33.79
CA LEU A 111 -4.08 19.55 33.05
C LEU A 111 -4.97 20.45 33.92
N ASP A 112 -5.17 20.09 35.20
CA ASP A 112 -5.78 20.98 36.19
C ASP A 112 -4.70 21.92 36.74
N PHE A 113 -4.69 23.18 36.24
CA PHE A 113 -3.82 24.27 36.71
C PHE A 113 -4.26 24.82 38.06
#